data_AF-A0A943CD97-F1
#
_entry.id   AF-A0A943CD97-F1
#
_cell.length_a   1.000
_cell.length_b   1.000
_cell.length_c   1.000
_cell.angle_alpha   90.00
_cell.angle_beta   90.00
_cell.angle_gamma   90.00
#
_symmetry.space_group_name_H-M   'P 1'
#
loop_
_entity.id
_entity.type
_entity.pdbx_description
1 polymer ?
#
loop_
_entity_poly.entity_id
_entity_poly.type
_entity_poly.pdbx_seq_one_letter_code
_entity_poly.pdbx_strand_id
1 'polypeptide(L)'
;MSRNIPIELQKKQEATRNKTLKQIQKAIDELNEFGEIVTKKRLIEITGLSASTFSKQHVKDLLAQNRVCQFRPRTKSDPDIKEMIERHREEEASLKDKEVTILKQKIITLQTELDTLQGKYDELDDKYRRVLGECHKLQRKCCN
;
A
#
# COMPACT_ATOMS: atom_id res chain seq x y z
N MET A 1 10.19 -47.45 -18.65
CA MET A 1 10.30 -48.54 -17.64
C MET A 1 9.09 -48.49 -16.73
N SER A 2 8.09 -49.36 -16.93
CA SER A 2 6.96 -49.49 -16.01
C SER A 2 7.42 -50.30 -14.80
N ARG A 3 7.66 -49.65 -13.66
CA ARG A 3 7.89 -50.36 -12.40
C ARG A 3 6.52 -50.77 -11.89
N ASN A 4 6.24 -52.08 -11.85
CA ASN A 4 5.05 -52.60 -11.18
C ASN A 4 5.09 -52.17 -9.71
N ILE A 5 4.30 -51.15 -9.38
CA ILE A 5 4.17 -50.67 -8.01
C ILE A 5 3.39 -51.74 -7.24
N PRO A 6 3.89 -52.22 -6.08
CA PRO A 6 3.18 -53.19 -5.27
C PRO A 6 1.76 -52.72 -4.94
N ILE A 7 0.77 -53.61 -5.08
CA ILE A 7 -0.66 -53.31 -4.89
C ILE A 7 -0.92 -52.69 -3.51
N GLU A 8 -0.23 -53.15 -2.47
CA GLU A 8 -0.34 -52.60 -1.12
C GLU A 8 0.11 -51.14 -1.03
N LEU A 9 1.17 -50.78 -1.76
CA LEU A 9 1.69 -49.42 -1.79
C LEU A 9 0.73 -48.49 -2.55
N GLN A 10 0.12 -48.97 -3.63
CA GLN A 10 -0.93 -48.23 -4.35
C GLN A 10 -2.12 -47.93 -3.42
N LYS A 11 -2.61 -48.94 -2.69
CA LYS A 11 -3.71 -48.77 -1.73
C LYS A 11 -3.39 -47.74 -0.64
N LYS A 12 -2.17 -47.76 -0.09
CA LYS A 12 -1.73 -46.75 0.91
C LYS A 12 -1.66 -45.34 0.33
N GLN A 13 -1.18 -45.20 -0.90
CA GLN A 13 -1.14 -43.91 -1.60
C GLN A 13 -2.55 -43.37 -1.87
N GLU A 14 -3.48 -44.22 -2.31
CA GLU A 14 -4.88 -43.86 -2.53
C GLU A 14 -5.59 -43.46 -1.23
N ALA A 15 -5.37 -44.20 -0.14
CA ALA A 15 -5.93 -43.84 1.16
C ALA A 15 -5.46 -42.45 1.62
N THR A 16 -4.16 -42.15 1.44
CA THR A 16 -3.58 -40.85 1.77
C THR A 16 -4.14 -39.74 0.89
N ARG A 17 -4.30 -40.02 -0.41
CA ARG A 17 -4.91 -39.10 -1.38
C ARG A 17 -6.34 -38.76 -0.97
N ASN A 18 -7.14 -39.78 -0.68
CA ASN A 18 -8.54 -39.62 -0.28
C ASN A 18 -8.68 -38.88 1.05
N LYS A 19 -7.80 -39.13 2.02
CA LYS A 19 -7.76 -38.37 3.28
C LYS A 19 -7.53 -36.88 3.03
N THR A 20 -6.54 -36.56 2.17
CA THR A 20 -6.22 -35.18 1.80
C THR A 20 -7.42 -34.50 1.11
N LEU A 21 -8.05 -35.18 0.16
CA LEU A 21 -9.21 -34.65 -0.56
C LEU A 21 -10.41 -34.40 0.35
N LYS A 22 -10.72 -35.34 1.26
CA LYS A 22 -11.80 -35.18 2.24
C LYS A 22 -11.56 -33.97 3.16
N GLN A 23 -10.32 -33.78 3.61
CA GLN A 23 -9.97 -32.65 4.47
C GLN A 23 -10.13 -31.31 3.74
N ILE A 24 -9.71 -31.23 2.48
CA ILE A 24 -9.88 -30.03 1.66
C ILE A 24 -11.37 -29.79 1.38
N GLN A 25 -12.14 -30.83 1.04
CA GLN A 25 -13.58 -30.70 0.81
C GLN A 25 -14.30 -30.14 2.04
N LYS A 26 -14.01 -30.68 3.24
CA LYS A 26 -14.61 -30.17 4.48
C LYS A 26 -14.32 -28.68 4.69
N ALA A 27 -13.09 -28.24 4.42
CA ALA A 27 -12.73 -26.83 4.54
C ALA A 27 -13.41 -25.94 3.49
N ILE A 28 -13.66 -26.47 2.28
CA ILE A 28 -14.45 -25.77 1.26
C ILE A 28 -15.90 -25.62 1.75
N ASP A 29 -16.49 -26.70 2.26
CA ASP A 29 -17.88 -26.71 2.73
C ASP A 29 -18.07 -25.74 3.90
N GLU A 30 -17.17 -25.74 4.88
CA GLU A 30 -17.17 -24.78 6.00
C GLU A 30 -17.13 -23.33 5.51
N LEU A 31 -16.19 -22.99 4.61
CA LEU A 31 -16.08 -21.63 4.09
C LEU A 31 -17.33 -21.21 3.30
N ASN A 32 -17.91 -22.13 2.53
CA ASN A 32 -19.16 -21.88 1.81
C ASN A 32 -20.35 -21.69 2.75
N GLU A 33 -20.43 -22.44 3.85
CA GLU A 33 -21.50 -22.31 4.86
C GLU A 33 -21.48 -20.94 5.53
N PHE A 34 -20.30 -20.39 5.79
CA PHE A 34 -20.13 -19.02 6.31
C PHE A 34 -20.25 -17.92 5.24
N GLY A 35 -20.47 -18.29 3.97
CA GLY A 35 -20.52 -17.34 2.85
C GLY A 35 -19.18 -16.65 2.57
N GLU A 36 -18.06 -17.22 3.06
CA GLU A 36 -16.73 -16.70 2.81
C GLU A 36 -16.24 -17.06 1.40
N ILE A 37 -15.40 -16.19 0.82
CA ILE A 37 -14.74 -16.50 -0.44
C ILE A 37 -13.68 -17.57 -0.20
N VAL A 38 -13.85 -18.73 -0.83
CA VAL A 38 -12.89 -19.83 -0.78
C VAL A 38 -11.61 -19.46 -1.55
N THR A 39 -10.59 -19.06 -0.80
CA THR A 39 -9.25 -18.76 -1.33
C THR A 39 -8.23 -19.81 -0.90
N LYS A 40 -7.15 -19.96 -1.69
CA LYS A 40 -6.05 -20.89 -1.38
C LYS A 40 -5.44 -20.61 0.01
N LYS A 41 -5.34 -19.33 0.40
CA LYS A 41 -4.82 -18.92 1.70
C LYS A 41 -5.70 -19.46 2.85
N ARG A 42 -7.02 -19.26 2.76
CA ARG A 42 -7.97 -19.73 3.78
C ARG A 42 -7.98 -21.26 3.88
N LEU A 43 -7.92 -21.96 2.75
CA LEU A 43 -7.82 -23.42 2.76
C LEU A 43 -6.53 -23.91 3.45
N ILE A 44 -5.40 -23.24 3.26
CA ILE A 44 -4.15 -23.58 3.97
C ILE A 44 -4.31 -23.34 5.49
N GLU A 45 -4.91 -22.22 5.88
CA GLU A 45 -5.14 -21.88 7.30
C GLU A 45 -6.04 -22.90 8.01
N ILE A 46 -7.14 -23.32 7.38
CA ILE A 46 -8.10 -24.27 7.97
C ILE A 46 -7.56 -25.70 7.95
N THR A 47 -6.96 -26.12 6.84
CA THR A 47 -6.51 -27.53 6.69
C THR A 47 -5.13 -27.78 7.28
N GLY A 48 -4.31 -26.76 7.48
CA GLY A 48 -2.90 -26.90 7.86
C GLY A 48 -2.04 -27.60 6.80
N LEU A 49 -2.56 -27.82 5.59
CA LEU A 49 -1.83 -28.46 4.50
C LEU A 49 -0.87 -27.47 3.85
N SER A 50 0.32 -27.95 3.48
CA SER A 50 1.30 -27.13 2.78
C SER A 50 0.78 -26.60 1.44
N ALA A 51 1.28 -25.43 1.02
CA ALA A 51 0.91 -24.81 -0.24
C ALA A 51 1.20 -25.69 -1.48
N SER A 52 2.18 -26.61 -1.38
CA SER A 52 2.55 -27.55 -2.45
C SER A 52 1.52 -28.66 -2.65
N THR A 53 0.77 -29.05 -1.60
CA THR A 53 -0.33 -30.01 -1.69
C THR A 53 -1.39 -29.55 -2.68
N PHE A 54 -1.71 -28.25 -2.70
CA PHE A 54 -2.69 -27.64 -3.59
C PHE A 54 -2.23 -27.53 -5.05
N SER A 55 -0.94 -27.78 -5.33
CA SER A 55 -0.41 -27.81 -6.70
C SER A 55 -0.59 -29.18 -7.37
N LYS A 56 -0.92 -30.23 -6.60
CA LYS A 56 -1.11 -31.60 -7.11
C LYS A 56 -2.37 -31.70 -7.97
N GLN A 57 -2.32 -32.51 -9.03
CA GLN A 57 -3.40 -32.59 -10.01
C GLN A 57 -4.75 -32.98 -9.39
N HIS A 58 -4.80 -34.05 -8.60
CA HIS A 58 -6.03 -34.51 -7.94
C HIS A 58 -6.67 -33.45 -7.02
N VAL A 59 -5.88 -32.54 -6.44
CA VAL A 59 -6.41 -31.42 -5.64
C VAL A 59 -6.93 -30.33 -6.55
N LYS A 60 -6.23 -29.99 -7.64
CA LYS A 60 -6.73 -29.03 -8.64
C LYS A 60 -8.07 -29.48 -9.23
N ASP A 61 -8.22 -30.77 -9.52
CA ASP A 61 -9.46 -31.32 -10.06
C ASP A 61 -10.63 -31.13 -9.06
N LEU A 62 -10.38 -31.36 -7.76
CA LEU A 62 -11.36 -31.09 -6.70
C LEU A 62 -11.74 -29.61 -6.62
N LEU A 63 -10.75 -28.70 -6.67
CA LEU A 63 -11.00 -27.26 -6.62
C LEU A 63 -11.78 -26.77 -7.85
N ALA A 64 -11.52 -27.37 -9.02
CA ALA A 64 -12.24 -27.07 -10.25
C ALA A 64 -13.69 -27.57 -10.19
N GLN A 65 -13.92 -28.78 -9.67
CA GLN A 65 -15.27 -29.34 -9.45
C GLN A 65 -16.11 -28.44 -8.54
N ASN A 66 -15.50 -27.93 -7.46
CA ASN A 66 -16.16 -27.01 -6.54
C ASN A 66 -16.22 -25.56 -7.05
N ARG A 67 -15.60 -25.22 -8.19
CA ARG A 67 -15.51 -23.87 -8.77
C ARG A 67 -14.98 -22.82 -7.77
N VAL A 68 -13.94 -23.19 -7.02
CA VAL A 68 -13.32 -22.33 -6.00
C VAL A 68 -11.91 -21.89 -6.39
N CYS A 69 -11.31 -20.99 -5.61
CA CYS A 69 -9.97 -20.46 -5.84
C CYS A 69 -9.81 -19.91 -7.28
N GLN A 70 -8.79 -20.37 -8.02
CA GLN A 70 -8.53 -19.94 -9.40
C GLN A 70 -9.58 -20.41 -10.42
N PHE A 71 -10.47 -21.34 -10.05
CA PHE A 71 -11.51 -21.88 -10.92
C PHE A 71 -12.88 -21.24 -10.66
N ARG A 72 -12.94 -20.23 -9.78
CA ARG A 72 -14.15 -19.44 -9.55
C ARG A 72 -14.48 -18.64 -10.81
N PRO A 73 -15.74 -18.69 -11.31
CA PRO A 73 -16.14 -17.84 -12.42
C PRO A 73 -16.07 -16.38 -11.97
N ARG A 74 -15.36 -15.55 -12.75
CA ARG A 74 -15.37 -14.09 -12.52
C ARG A 74 -16.79 -13.58 -12.72
N THR A 75 -17.38 -13.02 -11.69
CA THR A 75 -18.64 -12.30 -11.80
C THR A 75 -18.34 -10.84 -12.13
N LYS A 76 -19.18 -10.18 -12.93
CA LYS A 76 -19.06 -8.74 -13.24
C LYS A 76 -19.08 -7.82 -12.00
N SER A 77 -19.45 -8.38 -10.84
CA SER A 77 -19.49 -7.76 -9.51
C SER A 77 -18.21 -7.96 -8.69
N ASP A 78 -17.22 -8.72 -9.18
CA ASP A 78 -15.89 -8.64 -8.57
C ASP A 78 -15.39 -7.21 -8.82
N PRO A 79 -14.98 -6.45 -7.78
CA PRO A 79 -14.52 -5.09 -7.96
C PRO A 79 -13.42 -5.13 -9.01
N ASP A 80 -13.58 -4.36 -10.10
CA ASP A 80 -12.49 -4.22 -11.05
C ASP A 80 -11.37 -3.54 -10.29
N ILE A 81 -10.44 -4.36 -9.79
CA ILE A 81 -9.30 -3.93 -8.98
C ILE A 81 -8.58 -2.78 -9.69
N LYS A 82 -8.61 -2.77 -11.03
CA LYS A 82 -8.10 -1.70 -11.85
C LYS A 82 -8.85 -0.39 -11.64
N GLU A 83 -10.17 -0.39 -11.74
CA GLU A 83 -11.01 0.80 -11.52
C GLU A 83 -10.87 1.35 -10.10
N MET A 84 -10.82 0.47 -9.09
CA MET A 84 -10.62 0.88 -7.70
C MET A 84 -9.23 1.51 -7.46
N ILE A 85 -8.19 0.93 -8.06
CA ILE A 85 -6.82 1.49 -8.01
C ILE A 85 -6.78 2.85 -8.70
N GLU A 86 -7.42 3.02 -9.85
CA GLU A 86 -7.45 4.30 -10.56
C GLU A 86 -8.21 5.37 -9.76
N ARG A 87 -9.37 5.06 -9.17
CA ARG A 87 -10.07 6.03 -8.30
C ARG A 87 -9.23 6.46 -7.11
N HIS A 88 -8.55 5.52 -6.44
CA HIS A 88 -7.66 5.87 -5.33
C HIS A 88 -6.47 6.73 -5.79
N ARG A 89 -5.92 6.46 -6.98
CA ARG A 89 -4.85 7.29 -7.56
C ARG A 89 -5.34 8.71 -7.87
N GLU A 90 -6.55 8.85 -8.41
CA GLU A 90 -7.17 10.15 -8.68
C GLU A 90 -7.43 10.94 -7.39
N GLU A 91 -7.95 10.28 -6.35
CA GLU A 91 -8.13 10.88 -5.02
C GLU A 91 -6.80 11.33 -4.41
N GLU A 92 -5.76 10.48 -4.47
CA GLU A 92 -4.44 10.79 -3.95
C GLU A 92 -3.79 11.96 -4.73
N ALA A 93 -3.96 12.01 -6.06
CA ALA A 93 -3.50 13.12 -6.88
C ALA A 93 -4.20 14.43 -6.49
N SER A 94 -5.53 14.41 -6.29
CA SER A 94 -6.29 15.59 -5.87
C SER A 94 -5.85 16.13 -4.50
N LEU A 95 -5.54 15.25 -3.55
CA LEU A 95 -5.04 15.64 -2.24
C LEU A 95 -3.65 16.29 -2.33
N LYS A 96 -2.75 15.69 -3.12
CA LYS A 96 -1.42 16.25 -3.37
C LYS A 96 -1.49 17.60 -4.08
N ASP A 97 -2.40 17.77 -5.03
CA ASP A 97 -2.58 19.06 -5.72
C ASP A 97 -3.02 20.16 -4.74
N LYS A 98 -3.95 19.87 -3.83
CA LYS A 98 -4.37 20.82 -2.78
C LYS A 98 -3.20 21.18 -1.85
N GLU A 99 -2.40 20.20 -1.45
CA GLU A 99 -1.22 20.43 -0.62
C GLU A 99 -0.19 21.31 -1.33
N VAL A 100 0.06 21.06 -2.62
CA VAL A 100 0.93 21.90 -3.45
C VAL A 100 0.41 23.33 -3.52
N THR A 101 -0.90 23.54 -3.68
CA THR A 101 -1.48 24.89 -3.68
C THR A 101 -1.25 25.61 -2.34
N ILE A 102 -1.47 24.93 -1.22
CA ILE A 102 -1.25 25.50 0.13
C ILE A 102 0.23 25.85 0.33
N LEU A 103 1.15 24.96 -0.05
CA LEU A 103 2.58 25.20 0.07
C LEU A 103 3.04 26.38 -0.81
N LYS A 104 2.52 26.49 -2.03
CA LYS A 104 2.79 27.65 -2.90
C LYS A 104 2.31 28.94 -2.26
N GLN A 105 1.12 28.96 -1.65
CA GLN A 105 0.62 30.14 -0.96
C GLN A 105 1.49 30.51 0.23
N LYS A 106 1.94 29.53 1.02
CA LYS A 106 2.88 29.77 2.14
C LYS A 106 4.20 30.36 1.68
N ILE A 107 4.77 29.86 0.57
CA ILE A 107 5.99 30.41 -0.01
C ILE A 107 5.81 31.88 -0.37
N ILE A 108 4.69 32.24 -1.01
CA ILE A 108 4.39 33.63 -1.36
C ILE A 108 4.31 34.48 -0.09
N THR A 109 3.55 34.05 0.93
CA THR A 109 3.42 34.79 2.19
C THR A 109 4.78 34.99 2.87
N LEU A 110 5.58 33.93 3.02
CA LEU A 110 6.90 34.03 3.65
C LEU A 110 7.84 34.95 2.86
N GLN A 111 7.78 34.92 1.53
CA GLN A 111 8.57 35.82 0.69
C GLN A 111 8.18 37.29 0.93
N THR A 112 6.88 37.59 1.01
CA THR A 112 6.41 38.96 1.30
C THR A 112 6.81 39.44 2.69
N GLU A 113 6.84 38.55 3.69
CA GLU A 113 7.30 38.87 5.04
C GLU A 113 8.81 39.16 5.06
N LEU A 114 9.60 38.36 4.34
CA LEU A 114 11.03 38.59 4.16
C LEU A 114 11.31 39.94 3.52
N ASP A 115 10.62 40.28 2.42
CA ASP A 115 10.79 41.56 1.73
C ASP A 115 10.43 42.74 2.64
N THR A 116 9.37 42.59 3.45
CA THR A 116 8.97 43.62 4.42
C THR A 116 9.99 43.80 5.54
N LEU A 117 10.52 42.69 6.08
CA LEU A 117 11.56 42.73 7.10
C LEU A 117 12.87 43.32 6.56
N GLN A 118 13.22 42.98 5.33
CA GLN A 118 14.39 43.53 4.64
C GLN A 118 14.28 45.06 4.53
N GLY A 119 13.13 45.58 4.09
CA GLY A 119 12.91 47.04 4.02
C GLY A 119 13.03 47.74 5.38
N LYS A 120 12.51 47.13 6.45
CA LYS A 120 12.67 47.66 7.82
C LYS A 120 14.12 47.65 8.29
N TYR A 121 14.87 46.61 7.94
CA TYR A 121 16.29 46.51 8.25
C TYR A 121 17.07 47.64 7.54
N ASP A 122 16.82 47.84 6.25
CA ASP A 122 17.47 48.87 5.45
C ASP A 122 17.19 50.28 6.01
N GLU A 123 15.94 50.57 6.41
CA GLU A 123 15.60 51.83 7.07
C GLU A 123 16.33 52.06 8.39
N LEU A 124 16.48 51.00 9.21
CA LEU A 124 17.15 51.08 10.49
C LEU A 124 18.65 51.28 10.31
N ASP A 125 19.24 50.60 9.34
CA ASP A 125 20.64 50.73 8.97
C ASP A 125 20.94 52.15 8.48
N ASP A 126 20.07 52.74 7.65
CA ASP A 126 20.17 54.14 7.22
C ASP A 126 20.13 55.12 8.40
N LYS A 127 19.24 54.91 9.37
CA LYS A 127 19.16 55.71 10.59
C LYS A 127 20.45 55.59 11.41
N TYR A 128 20.96 54.37 11.58
CA TYR A 128 22.20 54.11 12.30
C TYR A 128 23.39 54.83 11.65
N ARG A 129 23.54 54.74 10.31
CA ARG A 129 24.59 55.44 9.57
C ARG A 129 24.52 56.96 9.75
N ARG A 130 23.32 57.56 9.75
CA ARG A 130 23.14 59.01 10.00
C ARG A 130 23.62 59.40 11.39
N VAL A 131 23.14 58.70 12.43
CA VAL A 131 23.52 58.97 13.83
C VAL A 131 25.02 58.80 14.01
N LEU A 132 25.61 57.74 13.46
CA LEU A 132 27.06 57.53 13.48
C LEU A 132 27.82 58.71 12.86
N GLY A 133 27.34 59.21 11.72
CA GLY A 133 27.88 60.39 11.05
C GLY A 133 27.78 61.66 11.90
N GLU A 134 26.68 61.86 12.64
CA GLU A 134 26.51 62.96 13.58
C GLU A 134 27.44 62.85 14.79
N CYS A 135 27.58 61.66 15.38
CA CYS A 135 28.54 61.39 16.45
C CYS A 135 29.96 61.74 16.01
N HIS A 136 30.38 61.31 14.82
CA HIS A 136 31.71 61.67 14.26
C HIS A 136 31.89 63.18 14.03
N LYS A 137 30.82 63.93 13.74
CA LYS A 137 30.89 65.40 13.63
C LYS A 137 31.03 66.06 15.00
N LEU A 138 30.27 65.61 15.99
CA LEU A 138 30.34 66.12 17.36
C LEU A 138 31.69 65.82 18.00
N GLN A 139 32.20 64.60 17.85
CA GLN A 139 33.51 64.21 18.35
C GLN A 139 34.63 65.09 17.79
N ARG A 140 34.58 65.43 16.49
CA ARG A 140 35.53 66.38 15.87
C ARG A 140 35.42 67.80 16.42
N LYS A 141 34.23 68.25 16.84
CA LYS A 141 34.04 69.57 17.45
C LYS A 141 34.52 69.63 18.90
N CYS A 142 34.46 68.53 19.65
CA CYS A 142 34.95 68.48 21.02
C CYS A 142 36.48 68.32 21.14
N CYS A 143 37.15 67.86 20.08
CA CYS A 143 38.60 67.67 20.04
C CYS A 143 39.38 68.86 19.43
N ASN A 144 38.70 69.94 19.03
CA ASN A 144 39.27 71.22 18.59
C ASN A 144 38.94 72.32 19.62
#